data_AF-A0A5N5REC2-F1
#
_entry.id   AF-A0A5N5REC2-F1
#
_cell.length_a   1.000
_cell.length_b   1.000
_cell.length_c   1.000
_cell.angle_alpha   90.00
_cell.angle_beta   90.00
_cell.angle_gamma   90.00
#
_symmetry.space_group_name_H-M   'P 1'
#
loop_
_entity.id
_entity.type
_entity.pdbx_description
1 polymer ?
#
loop_
_entity_poly.entity_id
_entity_poly.type
_entity_poly.pdbx_seq_one_letter_code
_entity_poly.pdbx_strand_id
1 'polypeptide(L)'
;MMSFPVQNLIVQRRTAKHKAGPLDAPVALYNPDGTPFKAGGDAPTTIPQGALTAGDGISLTRDQDSGVLTASIKAKGVTAAMIADGVIPAAYTLPAASTAARGGVKQSPPVAQVTLADPAEAAGESPTKAEFKALLDYAKALKTTLNQLIAGLSEAGVIAPKA
;
A
#
# COMPACT_ATOMS: atom_id res chain seq x y z
N MET A 1 -29.41 -31.08 -56.28
CA MET A 1 -29.94 -30.45 -55.05
C MET A 1 -30.89 -29.34 -55.48
N MET A 2 -32.17 -29.38 -55.06
CA MET A 2 -33.08 -28.24 -55.24
C MET A 2 -32.67 -27.12 -54.28
N SER A 3 -32.42 -25.92 -54.81
CA SER A 3 -32.28 -24.70 -54.01
C SER A 3 -33.67 -24.08 -53.86
N PHE A 4 -34.16 -23.97 -52.62
CA PHE A 4 -35.38 -23.24 -52.35
C PHE A 4 -35.07 -21.73 -52.24
N PRO A 5 -35.95 -20.84 -52.72
CA PRO A 5 -35.75 -19.40 -52.55
C PRO A 5 -35.77 -19.05 -51.06
N VAL A 6 -34.76 -18.31 -50.60
CA VAL A 6 -34.73 -17.74 -49.25
C VAL A 6 -35.42 -16.38 -49.29
N GLN A 7 -36.52 -16.23 -48.53
CA GLN A 7 -37.16 -14.94 -48.34
C GLN A 7 -36.58 -14.29 -47.08
N ASN A 8 -35.90 -13.15 -47.24
CA ASN A 8 -35.39 -12.38 -46.11
C ASN A 8 -36.50 -11.48 -45.55
N LEU A 9 -36.86 -11.65 -44.28
CA LEU A 9 -37.74 -10.74 -43.55
C LEU A 9 -36.90 -9.84 -42.64
N ILE A 10 -37.06 -8.53 -42.77
CA ILE A 10 -36.36 -7.55 -41.91
C ILE A 10 -37.30 -7.12 -40.80
N VAL A 11 -36.89 -7.36 -39.56
CA VAL A 11 -37.65 -6.98 -38.36
C VAL A 11 -37.24 -5.56 -37.98
N GLN A 12 -38.07 -4.58 -38.33
CA GLN A 12 -37.84 -3.20 -37.94
C GLN A 12 -38.45 -2.91 -36.58
N ARG A 13 -37.75 -2.11 -35.76
CA ARG A 13 -38.34 -1.57 -34.54
C ARG A 13 -39.45 -0.59 -34.91
N ARG A 14 -40.63 -0.82 -34.35
CA ARG A 14 -41.77 0.09 -34.49
C ARG A 14 -41.51 1.39 -33.74
N THR A 15 -41.38 2.51 -34.46
CA THR A 15 -41.24 3.86 -33.86
C THR A 15 -42.59 4.58 -33.71
N ALA A 16 -43.65 4.12 -34.40
CA ALA A 16 -45.03 4.61 -34.27
C ALA A 16 -46.07 3.51 -34.59
N LYS A 17 -47.31 3.65 -34.09
CA LYS A 17 -48.40 2.70 -34.39
C LYS A 17 -48.85 2.84 -35.85
N HIS A 18 -48.49 1.88 -36.72
CA HIS A 18 -49.05 1.76 -38.06
C HIS A 18 -50.47 1.18 -38.01
N LYS A 19 -51.40 1.73 -38.80
CA LYS A 19 -52.73 1.14 -39.00
C LYS A 19 -52.62 0.14 -40.16
N ALA A 20 -52.95 -1.12 -39.89
CA ALA A 20 -52.74 -2.20 -40.84
C ALA A 20 -53.38 -1.90 -42.22
N GLY A 21 -52.57 -1.92 -43.27
CA GLY A 21 -52.99 -1.71 -44.65
C GLY A 21 -53.18 -3.03 -45.42
N PRO A 22 -53.80 -2.99 -46.61
CA PRO A 22 -54.07 -4.20 -47.42
C PRO A 22 -52.82 -4.89 -47.95
N LEU A 23 -51.64 -4.26 -47.86
CA LEU A 23 -50.35 -4.82 -48.25
C LEU A 23 -49.48 -5.22 -47.06
N ASP A 24 -49.95 -5.04 -45.82
CA ASP A 24 -49.20 -5.46 -44.65
C ASP A 24 -49.22 -6.97 -44.52
N ALA A 25 -48.04 -7.58 -44.46
CA ALA A 25 -47.91 -8.99 -44.16
C ALA A 25 -48.14 -9.23 -42.65
N PRO A 26 -49.09 -10.08 -42.24
CA PRO A 26 -49.27 -10.45 -40.85
C PRO A 26 -48.18 -11.44 -40.44
N VAL A 27 -46.99 -10.94 -40.14
CA VAL A 27 -45.85 -11.74 -39.68
C VAL A 27 -45.59 -11.51 -38.20
N ALA A 28 -45.47 -12.59 -37.45
CA ALA A 28 -45.10 -12.59 -36.04
C ALA A 28 -43.92 -13.52 -35.83
N LEU A 29 -42.97 -13.10 -35.00
CA LEU A 29 -41.81 -13.91 -34.66
C LEU A 29 -42.11 -14.72 -33.41
N TYR A 30 -41.85 -16.02 -33.51
CA TYR A 30 -41.95 -16.95 -32.39
C TYR A 30 -40.61 -17.65 -32.21
N ASN A 31 -40.30 -17.98 -30.96
CA ASN A 31 -39.25 -18.93 -30.65
C ASN A 31 -39.62 -20.33 -31.18
N PRO A 32 -38.66 -21.25 -31.35
CA PRO A 32 -38.94 -22.63 -31.75
C PRO A 32 -39.91 -23.38 -30.81
N ASP A 33 -40.06 -22.91 -29.57
CA ASP A 33 -41.00 -23.43 -28.57
C ASP A 33 -42.45 -22.89 -28.72
N GLY A 34 -42.70 -22.03 -29.72
CA GLY A 34 -44.02 -21.45 -29.99
C GLY A 34 -44.38 -20.23 -29.14
N THR A 35 -43.48 -19.74 -28.28
CA THR A 35 -43.69 -18.51 -27.51
C THR A 35 -43.36 -17.26 -28.32
N PRO A 36 -44.03 -16.11 -28.09
CA PRO A 36 -43.70 -14.87 -28.80
C PRO A 36 -42.24 -14.47 -28.58
N PHE A 37 -41.51 -14.18 -29.66
CA PHE A 37 -40.14 -13.70 -29.57
C PHE A 37 -40.10 -12.32 -28.88
N LYS A 38 -39.32 -12.20 -27.81
CA LYS A 38 -39.03 -10.93 -27.13
C LYS A 38 -37.60 -10.53 -27.46
N ALA A 39 -37.42 -9.52 -28.33
CA ALA A 39 -36.09 -8.96 -28.57
C ALA A 39 -35.53 -8.36 -27.27
N GLY A 40 -34.25 -8.64 -26.98
CA GLY A 40 -33.51 -7.91 -25.94
C GLY A 40 -33.45 -6.42 -26.28
N GLY A 41 -33.44 -5.56 -25.25
CA GLY A 41 -33.38 -4.10 -25.44
C GLY A 41 -32.07 -3.63 -26.08
N ASP A 42 -32.04 -2.38 -26.56
CA ASP A 42 -30.84 -1.73 -27.14
C ASP A 42 -29.78 -1.36 -26.11
N ALA A 43 -30.12 -1.44 -24.83
CA ALA A 43 -29.15 -1.10 -23.81
C ALA A 43 -28.05 -2.17 -23.82
N PRO A 44 -26.77 -1.79 -23.90
CA PRO A 44 -25.71 -2.73 -23.58
C PRO A 44 -26.04 -3.34 -22.22
N THR A 45 -26.07 -4.66 -22.15
CA THR A 45 -26.35 -5.34 -20.89
C THR A 45 -25.19 -5.02 -19.97
N THR A 46 -25.45 -4.28 -18.89
CA THR A 46 -24.46 -4.07 -17.84
C THR A 46 -24.26 -5.41 -17.14
N ILE A 47 -23.16 -6.09 -17.45
CA ILE A 47 -22.80 -7.34 -16.78
C ILE A 47 -22.05 -6.97 -15.49
N PRO A 48 -22.57 -7.32 -14.30
CA PRO A 48 -21.86 -7.08 -13.05
C PRO A 48 -20.50 -7.78 -13.06
N GLN A 49 -19.50 -7.15 -12.44
CA GLN A 49 -18.20 -7.77 -12.28
C GLN A 49 -18.34 -9.09 -11.51
N GLY A 50 -17.90 -10.20 -12.12
CA GLY A 50 -18.02 -11.56 -11.57
C GLY A 50 -19.29 -12.33 -11.98
N ALA A 51 -20.23 -11.73 -12.72
CA ALA A 51 -21.42 -12.43 -13.21
C ALA A 51 -21.16 -13.38 -14.41
N LEU A 52 -19.94 -13.34 -14.96
CA LEU A 52 -19.50 -14.26 -16.00
C LEU A 52 -18.93 -15.53 -15.36
N THR A 53 -19.64 -16.63 -15.52
CA THR A 53 -19.12 -17.98 -15.23
C THR A 53 -18.32 -18.48 -16.43
N ALA A 54 -17.16 -19.10 -16.16
CA ALA A 54 -16.33 -19.65 -17.23
C ALA A 54 -17.07 -20.78 -17.95
N GLY A 55 -17.23 -20.65 -19.27
CA GLY A 55 -17.82 -21.63 -20.18
C GLY A 55 -17.44 -21.31 -21.62
N ASP A 56 -17.52 -22.31 -22.50
CA ASP A 56 -16.82 -22.48 -23.81
C ASP A 56 -17.03 -21.41 -24.92
N GLY A 57 -17.43 -20.18 -24.59
CA GLY A 57 -17.65 -19.11 -25.58
C GLY A 57 -17.17 -17.71 -25.19
N ILE A 58 -16.65 -17.50 -23.97
CA ILE A 58 -16.20 -16.17 -23.51
C ILE A 58 -14.70 -16.21 -23.25
N SER A 59 -13.90 -15.82 -24.25
CA SER A 59 -12.47 -15.57 -24.07
C SER A 59 -12.28 -14.18 -23.45
N LEU A 60 -12.25 -14.11 -22.12
CA LEU A 60 -11.75 -12.93 -21.41
C LEU A 60 -10.23 -12.90 -21.54
N THR A 61 -9.72 -12.48 -22.70
CA THR A 61 -8.32 -12.08 -22.81
C THR A 61 -8.18 -10.91 -21.85
N ARG A 62 -7.48 -11.10 -20.71
CA ARG A 62 -7.19 -9.99 -19.78
C ARG A 62 -6.66 -8.84 -20.62
N ASP A 63 -7.40 -7.74 -20.63
CA ASP A 63 -6.99 -6.52 -21.28
C ASP A 63 -5.63 -6.14 -20.69
N GLN A 64 -4.57 -6.22 -21.51
CA GLN A 64 -3.21 -5.95 -21.06
C GLN A 64 -2.98 -4.46 -20.79
N ASP A 65 -3.96 -3.60 -21.13
CA ASP A 65 -3.97 -2.17 -20.86
C ASP A 65 -4.85 -1.78 -19.66
N SER A 66 -5.44 -2.74 -18.95
CA SER A 66 -6.15 -2.48 -17.69
C SER A 66 -5.15 -2.27 -16.54
N GLY A 67 -4.41 -1.15 -16.60
CA GLY A 67 -3.63 -0.66 -15.47
C GLY A 67 -4.49 -0.57 -14.21
N VAL A 68 -3.89 -0.79 -13.05
CA VAL A 68 -4.62 -0.72 -11.77
C VAL A 68 -5.17 0.71 -11.60
N LEU A 69 -6.48 0.89 -11.73
CA LEU A 69 -7.12 2.20 -11.61
C LEU A 69 -6.82 2.80 -10.22
N THR A 70 -6.30 4.03 -10.17
CA THR A 70 -6.00 4.76 -8.92
C THR A 70 -7.20 4.83 -7.98
N ALA A 71 -8.42 4.92 -8.52
CA ALA A 71 -9.66 4.89 -7.75
C ALA A 71 -9.86 3.56 -7.03
N SER A 72 -9.57 2.43 -7.68
CA SER A 72 -9.64 1.09 -7.09
C SER A 72 -8.58 0.87 -6.01
N ILE A 73 -7.39 1.47 -6.15
CA ILE A 73 -6.36 1.48 -5.09
C ILE A 73 -6.86 2.27 -3.88
N LYS A 74 -7.37 3.50 -4.09
CA LYS A 74 -7.90 4.35 -3.00
C LYS A 74 -9.09 3.72 -2.28
N ALA A 75 -9.94 3.01 -3.01
CA ALA A 75 -11.09 2.30 -2.46
C ALA A 75 -10.74 1.00 -1.71
N LYS A 76 -9.44 0.65 -1.59
CA LYS A 76 -8.97 -0.65 -1.06
C LYS A 76 -9.54 -1.84 -1.84
N GLY A 77 -9.88 -1.63 -3.12
CA GLY A 77 -10.41 -2.66 -4.00
C GLY A 77 -9.36 -3.69 -4.43
N VAL A 78 -8.07 -3.35 -4.30
CA VAL A 78 -6.96 -4.31 -4.40
C VAL A 78 -6.65 -4.80 -2.99
N THR A 79 -6.92 -6.07 -2.73
CA THR A 79 -6.65 -6.72 -1.45
C THR A 79 -5.32 -7.48 -1.50
N ALA A 80 -4.78 -7.88 -0.34
CA ALA A 80 -3.55 -8.67 -0.28
C ALA A 80 -3.63 -9.98 -1.10
N ALA A 81 -4.82 -10.61 -1.14
CA ALA A 81 -5.05 -11.81 -1.94
C ALA A 81 -5.01 -11.59 -3.45
N MET A 82 -5.07 -10.33 -3.92
CA MET A 82 -5.04 -9.98 -5.34
C MET A 82 -3.62 -9.72 -5.86
N ILE A 83 -2.62 -9.74 -4.98
CA ILE A 83 -1.22 -9.47 -5.31
C ILE A 83 -0.40 -10.73 -5.00
N ALA A 84 0.61 -11.02 -5.82
CA ALA A 84 1.48 -12.16 -5.61
C ALA A 84 2.19 -12.11 -4.24
N ASP A 85 2.42 -13.29 -3.66
CA ASP A 85 3.16 -13.43 -2.40
C ASP A 85 4.55 -12.77 -2.49
N GLY A 86 4.94 -12.07 -1.43
CA GLY A 86 6.23 -11.36 -1.34
C GLY A 86 6.24 -9.94 -1.88
N VAL A 87 5.22 -9.49 -2.62
CA VAL A 87 5.09 -8.08 -3.04
C VAL A 87 4.59 -7.20 -1.90
N ILE A 88 3.65 -7.71 -1.10
CA ILE A 88 3.33 -7.12 0.21
C ILE A 88 4.19 -7.85 1.24
N PRO A 89 5.30 -7.25 1.70
CA PRO A 89 6.09 -7.87 2.75
C PRO A 89 5.25 -7.98 4.03
N ALA A 90 5.55 -8.99 4.83
CA ALA A 90 5.01 -9.07 6.18
C ALA A 90 5.31 -7.78 6.95
N ALA A 91 4.43 -7.40 7.88
CA ALA A 91 4.64 -6.23 8.72
C ALA A 91 6.01 -6.30 9.41
N TYR A 92 6.85 -5.31 9.15
CA TYR A 92 8.21 -5.27 9.70
C TYR A 92 8.21 -4.67 11.11
N THR A 93 8.72 -5.41 12.08
CA THR A 93 9.04 -4.91 13.42
C THR A 93 10.54 -4.68 13.51
N LEU A 94 10.96 -3.45 13.85
CA LEU A 94 12.38 -3.13 14.01
C LEU A 94 12.91 -3.80 15.29
N PRO A 95 13.85 -4.77 15.20
CA PRO A 95 14.43 -5.39 16.39
C PRO A 95 15.35 -4.41 17.13
N ALA A 96 15.59 -4.68 18.41
CA ALA A 96 16.63 -3.98 19.16
C ALA A 96 18.03 -4.33 18.61
N ALA A 97 18.95 -3.36 18.65
CA ALA A 97 20.34 -3.61 18.31
C ALA A 97 20.99 -4.63 19.25
N SER A 98 21.88 -5.45 18.72
CA SER A 98 22.71 -6.38 19.51
C SER A 98 24.11 -6.46 18.91
N THR A 99 25.03 -7.12 19.62
CA THR A 99 26.38 -7.39 19.10
C THR A 99 26.39 -8.36 17.92
N ALA A 100 25.29 -9.08 17.68
CA ALA A 100 25.16 -10.09 16.63
C ALA A 100 24.30 -9.64 15.43
N ALA A 101 23.46 -8.61 15.59
CA ALA A 101 22.51 -8.19 14.57
C ALA A 101 22.21 -6.69 14.62
N ARG A 102 21.98 -6.11 13.43
CA ARG A 102 21.56 -4.70 13.28
C ARG A 102 20.14 -4.53 13.82
N GLY A 103 19.90 -3.41 14.51
CA GLY A 103 18.60 -3.06 15.05
C GLY A 103 18.53 -1.60 15.46
N GLY A 104 17.40 -1.19 16.03
CA GLY A 104 17.19 0.15 16.56
C GLY A 104 17.78 0.33 17.96
N VAL A 105 18.17 1.57 18.25
CA VAL A 105 18.52 2.06 19.59
C VAL A 105 17.59 3.21 19.98
N LYS A 106 17.45 3.49 21.27
CA LYS A 106 16.74 4.68 21.73
C LYS A 106 17.67 5.89 21.70
N GLN A 107 17.10 7.09 21.76
CA GLN A 107 17.87 8.29 22.03
C GLN A 107 18.27 8.32 23.51
N SER A 108 19.53 8.63 23.81
CA SER A 108 19.98 8.81 25.19
C SER A 108 19.43 10.10 25.80
N PRO A 109 19.29 10.17 27.13
CA PRO A 109 19.03 11.42 27.83
C PRO A 109 20.13 12.47 27.52
N PRO A 110 19.82 13.78 27.61
CA PRO A 110 20.82 14.82 27.46
C PRO A 110 21.85 14.76 28.59
N VAL A 111 23.11 14.97 28.25
CA VAL A 111 24.23 15.06 29.20
C VAL A 111 24.71 16.50 29.27
N ALA A 112 24.75 17.08 30.47
CA ALA A 112 25.21 18.44 30.66
C ALA A 112 26.70 18.60 30.34
N GLN A 113 27.08 19.76 29.79
CA GLN A 113 28.48 20.09 29.56
C GLN A 113 29.21 20.33 30.88
N VAL A 114 30.52 20.04 30.89
CA VAL A 114 31.41 20.49 31.98
C VAL A 114 31.56 22.00 31.84
N THR A 115 31.11 22.75 32.85
CA THR A 115 31.14 24.22 32.86
C THR A 115 32.30 24.82 33.64
N LEU A 116 33.06 23.98 34.35
CA LEU A 116 34.29 24.41 35.02
C LEU A 116 35.34 24.77 33.96
N ALA A 117 35.98 25.93 34.16
CA ALA A 117 37.10 26.36 33.32
C ALA A 117 38.24 25.32 33.36
N ASP A 118 38.96 25.21 32.25
CA ASP A 118 40.15 24.36 32.18
C ASP A 118 41.23 24.94 33.11
N PRO A 119 41.69 24.18 34.13
CA PRO A 119 42.73 24.64 35.04
C PRO A 119 44.09 24.87 34.36
N ALA A 120 44.32 24.34 33.15
CA ALA A 120 45.56 24.55 32.41
C ALA A 120 45.82 26.03 32.08
N GLU A 121 44.76 26.82 31.86
CA GLU A 121 44.89 28.25 31.57
C GLU A 121 45.34 29.08 32.79
N ALA A 122 45.20 28.53 34.00
CA ALA A 122 45.55 29.19 35.25
C ALA A 122 46.88 28.72 35.85
N ALA A 123 47.61 27.81 35.18
CA ALA A 123 48.82 27.21 35.71
C ALA A 123 50.02 28.18 35.65
N GLY A 124 50.51 28.59 36.82
CA GLY A 124 51.76 29.32 36.98
C GLY A 124 52.98 28.39 37.11
N GLU A 125 54.18 28.97 37.05
CA GLU A 125 55.45 28.23 37.18
C GLU A 125 55.64 27.57 38.57
N SER A 126 54.90 28.04 39.58
CA SER A 126 54.93 27.51 40.95
C SER A 126 53.52 27.10 41.40
N PRO A 127 53.16 25.82 41.27
CA PRO A 127 51.82 25.33 41.59
C PRO A 127 51.43 25.60 43.05
N THR A 128 50.23 26.15 43.20
CA THR A 128 49.61 26.54 44.46
C THR A 128 48.52 25.54 44.85
N LYS A 129 48.12 25.57 46.12
CA LYS A 129 46.97 24.78 46.60
C LYS A 129 45.67 25.13 45.86
N ALA A 130 45.54 26.36 45.38
CA ALA A 130 44.36 26.80 44.63
C ALA A 130 44.29 26.13 43.25
N GLU A 131 45.41 26.07 42.52
CA GLU A 131 45.51 25.38 41.22
C GLU A 131 45.24 23.87 41.37
N PHE A 132 45.80 23.22 42.40
CA PHE A 132 45.50 21.82 42.68
C PHE A 132 44.01 21.59 43.01
N LYS A 133 43.37 22.51 43.74
CA LYS A 133 41.95 22.41 44.02
C LYS A 133 41.11 22.59 42.74
N ALA A 134 41.47 23.53 41.87
CA ALA A 134 40.79 23.74 40.59
C ALA A 134 40.88 22.48 39.70
N LEU A 135 42.06 21.85 39.64
CA LEU A 135 42.25 20.57 38.94
C LEU A 135 41.38 19.45 39.53
N LEU A 136 41.34 19.34 40.86
CA LEU A 136 40.51 18.34 41.53
C LEU A 136 39.02 18.55 41.25
N ASP A 137 38.54 19.79 41.25
CA ASP A 137 37.14 20.12 40.98
C ASP A 137 36.79 19.83 39.51
N TYR A 138 37.67 20.20 38.58
CA TYR A 138 37.54 19.88 37.15
C TYR A 138 37.47 18.36 36.92
N ALA A 139 38.39 17.59 37.52
CA ALA A 139 38.43 16.14 37.40
C ALA A 139 37.17 15.46 37.97
N LYS A 140 36.63 15.97 39.09
CA LYS A 140 35.36 15.47 39.67
C LYS A 140 34.17 15.75 38.76
N ALA A 141 34.10 16.94 38.16
CA ALA A 141 33.05 17.28 37.21
C ALA A 141 33.13 16.38 35.97
N LEU A 142 34.32 16.21 35.39
CA LEU A 142 34.53 15.33 34.23
C LEU A 142 34.13 13.88 34.54
N LYS A 143 34.55 13.33 35.70
CA LYS A 143 34.16 11.99 36.13
C LYS A 143 32.64 11.85 36.23
N THR A 144 31.97 12.87 36.76
CA THR A 144 30.50 12.88 36.89
C THR A 144 29.83 12.86 35.53
N THR A 145 30.20 13.78 34.63
CA THR A 145 29.67 13.87 33.27
C THR A 145 29.94 12.59 32.46
N LEU A 146 31.13 12.00 32.58
CA LEU A 146 31.48 10.76 31.90
C LEU A 146 30.62 9.58 32.37
N ASN A 147 30.40 9.46 33.68
CA ASN A 147 29.53 8.41 34.22
C ASN A 147 28.07 8.60 33.77
N GLN A 148 27.58 9.84 33.69
CA GLN A 148 26.25 10.14 33.16
C GLN A 148 26.14 9.76 31.68
N LEU A 149 27.15 10.06 30.87
CA LEU A 149 27.19 9.65 29.47
C LEU A 149 27.15 8.13 29.31
N ILE A 150 28.00 7.41 30.03
CA ILE A 150 28.05 5.95 29.97
C ILE A 150 26.71 5.35 30.39
N ALA A 151 26.12 5.83 31.48
CA ALA A 151 24.81 5.37 31.94
C ALA A 151 23.72 5.64 30.91
N GLY A 152 23.64 6.87 30.36
CA GLY A 152 22.64 7.24 29.37
C GLY A 152 22.76 6.44 28.07
N LEU A 153 23.97 6.15 27.59
CA LEU A 153 24.20 5.32 26.40
C LEU A 153 23.85 3.84 26.65
N SER A 154 24.15 3.33 27.85
CA SER A 154 23.78 1.97 28.27
C SER A 154 22.26 1.81 28.34
N GLU A 155 21.55 2.73 28.99
CA GLU A 155 20.08 2.71 29.09
C GLU A 155 19.39 2.85 27.74
N ALA A 156 19.99 3.60 26.81
CA ALA A 156 19.52 3.76 25.45
C ALA A 156 19.74 2.52 24.55
N GLY A 157 20.50 1.53 25.03
CA GLY A 157 20.87 0.33 24.28
C GLY A 157 21.94 0.58 23.21
N VAL A 158 22.68 1.68 23.30
CA VAL A 158 23.77 2.02 22.35
C VAL A 158 25.03 1.22 22.66
N ILE A 159 25.32 1.04 23.95
CA ILE A 159 26.43 0.21 24.45
C ILE A 159 25.88 -0.89 25.37
N ALA A 160 26.67 -1.93 25.59
CA ALA A 160 26.29 -3.00 26.51
C ALA A 160 26.11 -2.45 27.94
N PRO A 161 25.16 -3.01 28.72
CA PRO A 161 24.96 -2.59 30.09
C PRO A 161 26.18 -2.89 30.95
N LYS A 162 26.39 -2.05 31.96
CA LYS A 162 27.45 -2.25 32.95
C LYS A 162 27.22 -3.58 33.67
N ALA A 163 28.23 -4.45 33.68
CA ALA A 163 28.24 -5.70 34.44
C ALA A 163 28.20 -5.45 35.95
#